data_AF-A0A9D4PGJ9-F1
#
_entry.id   AF-A0A9D4PGJ9-F1
#
_cell.length_a   1.000
_cell.length_b   1.000
_cell.length_c   1.000
_cell.angle_alpha   90.00
_cell.angle_beta   90.00
_cell.angle_gamma   90.00
#
_symmetry.space_group_name_H-M   'P 1'
#
loop_
_entity.id
_entity.type
_entity.pdbx_description
1 polymer ?
#
loop_
_entity_poly.entity_id
_entity_poly.type
_entity_poly.pdbx_seq_one_letter_code
_entity_poly.pdbx_strand_id
1 'polypeptide(L)'
;MKKFKDKKTMWTAIAAELRHETGIERTPLQCENRLKTVKKRYSNARKHNRQSGVSPVEVPYAEEMSKLAAVDYSVQVSASAGQANVQASGVDHGSGAAQETDVAASPSASKRPRTSQSLANVLWMIHKDREEARERRHQEKMALIGQLFSEKN
;
A
#
# COMPACT_ATOMS: atom_id res chain seq x y z
N MET A 1 9.01 2.00 -26.50
CA MET A 1 8.34 0.86 -27.18
C MET A 1 8.12 -0.27 -26.19
N LYS A 2 6.96 -0.96 -26.24
CA LYS A 2 6.68 -2.12 -25.40
C LYS A 2 7.40 -3.35 -25.96
N LYS A 3 8.24 -4.01 -25.15
CA LYS A 3 9.00 -5.22 -25.54
C LYS A 3 8.14 -6.49 -25.59
N PHE A 4 7.03 -6.53 -24.86
CA PHE A 4 6.15 -7.70 -24.76
C PHE A 4 4.70 -7.33 -25.05
N LYS A 5 3.95 -8.26 -25.65
CA LYS A 5 2.53 -8.10 -26.00
C LYS A 5 1.64 -8.21 -24.76
N ASP A 6 1.93 -9.16 -23.89
CA ASP A 6 1.16 -9.43 -22.67
C ASP A 6 2.09 -9.72 -21.48
N LYS A 7 1.52 -9.64 -20.27
CA LYS A 7 2.25 -9.89 -19.03
C LYS A 7 2.71 -11.36 -18.93
N LYS A 8 1.95 -12.29 -19.51
CA LYS A 8 2.28 -13.72 -19.48
C LYS A 8 3.54 -14.00 -20.28
N THR A 9 3.66 -13.50 -21.52
CA THR A 9 4.89 -13.69 -22.33
C THR A 9 6.11 -13.03 -21.68
N MET A 10 5.93 -11.84 -21.07
CA MET A 10 7.00 -11.18 -20.31
C MET A 10 7.53 -12.08 -19.19
N TRP A 11 6.66 -12.63 -18.34
CA TRP A 11 7.11 -13.49 -17.25
C TRP A 11 7.67 -14.83 -17.71
N THR A 12 7.17 -15.38 -18.82
CA THR A 12 7.77 -16.56 -19.44
C THR A 12 9.19 -16.29 -19.91
N ALA A 13 9.44 -15.14 -20.54
CA ALA A 13 10.78 -14.73 -20.95
C ALA A 13 11.70 -14.56 -19.75
N ILE A 14 11.25 -13.86 -18.69
CA ILE A 14 12.02 -13.68 -17.45
C ILE A 14 12.36 -15.03 -16.80
N ALA A 15 11.43 -15.99 -16.79
CA ALA A 15 11.69 -17.31 -16.23
C ALA A 15 12.75 -18.09 -17.04
N ALA A 16 12.73 -17.96 -18.37
CA ALA A 16 13.74 -18.59 -19.24
C ALA A 16 15.12 -17.94 -19.06
N GLU A 17 15.19 -16.62 -18.98
CA GLU A 17 16.42 -15.86 -18.74
C GLU A 17 17.00 -16.17 -17.36
N LEU A 18 16.16 -16.20 -16.31
CA LEU A 18 16.58 -16.60 -14.97
C LEU A 18 17.19 -18.00 -14.94
N ARG A 19 16.58 -18.96 -15.67
CA ARG A 19 17.11 -20.31 -15.81
C ARG A 19 18.47 -20.31 -16.50
N HIS A 20 18.64 -19.48 -17.52
CA HIS A 20 19.89 -19.35 -18.25
C HIS A 20 21.01 -18.74 -17.38
N GLU A 21 20.73 -17.69 -16.62
CA GLU A 21 21.74 -16.99 -15.81
C GLU A 21 22.11 -17.74 -14.52
N THR A 22 21.13 -18.34 -13.86
CA THR A 22 21.33 -18.93 -12.52
C THR A 22 21.31 -20.45 -12.50
N GLY A 23 20.87 -21.09 -13.59
CA GLY A 23 20.62 -22.54 -13.65
C GLY A 23 19.37 -23.00 -12.90
N ILE A 24 18.61 -22.08 -12.28
CA ILE A 24 17.47 -22.43 -11.44
C ILE A 24 16.17 -22.38 -12.24
N GLU A 25 15.43 -23.50 -12.26
CA GLU A 25 14.12 -23.55 -12.88
C GLU A 25 13.03 -23.00 -11.96
N ARG A 26 12.30 -21.99 -12.44
CA ARG A 26 11.15 -21.40 -11.76
C ARG A 26 10.03 -21.15 -12.75
N THR A 27 8.78 -21.33 -12.30
CA THR A 27 7.63 -21.00 -13.14
C THR A 27 7.44 -19.48 -13.24
N PRO A 28 6.83 -18.98 -14.33
CA PRO A 28 6.57 -17.54 -14.50
C PRO A 28 5.82 -16.92 -13.31
N LEU A 29 4.88 -17.67 -12.72
CA LEU A 29 4.11 -17.26 -11.55
C LEU A 29 5.00 -17.16 -10.29
N GLN A 30 5.95 -18.08 -10.11
CA GLN A 30 6.91 -18.02 -9.00
C GLN A 30 7.81 -16.79 -9.11
N CYS A 31 8.29 -16.47 -10.32
CA CYS A 31 9.08 -15.25 -10.58
C CYS A 31 8.28 -13.99 -10.24
N GLU A 32 7.02 -13.92 -10.69
CA GLU A 32 6.14 -12.79 -10.37
C GLU A 32 5.93 -12.63 -8.86
N ASN A 33 5.61 -13.72 -8.16
CA ASN A 33 5.36 -13.71 -6.72
C ASN A 33 6.63 -13.35 -5.93
N ARG A 34 7.79 -13.79 -6.42
CA ARG A 34 9.08 -13.42 -5.83
C ARG A 34 9.31 -11.92 -5.95
N LEU A 35 9.10 -11.32 -7.13
CA LEU A 35 9.26 -9.87 -7.30
C LEU A 35 8.30 -9.08 -6.40
N LYS A 36 7.03 -9.51 -6.29
CA LYS A 36 6.06 -8.89 -5.37
C LYS A 36 6.56 -8.91 -3.92
N THR A 37 7.10 -10.04 -3.49
CA THR A 37 7.65 -10.21 -2.13
C THR A 37 8.86 -9.30 -1.91
N VAL A 38 9.79 -9.28 -2.85
CA VAL A 38 10.99 -8.42 -2.82
C VAL A 38 10.59 -6.95 -2.73
N LYS A 39 9.65 -6.51 -3.58
CA LYS A 39 9.11 -5.13 -3.57
C LYS A 39 8.43 -4.77 -2.25
N LYS A 40 7.63 -5.68 -1.68
CA LYS A 40 6.98 -5.47 -0.37
C LYS A 40 8.01 -5.33 0.74
N ARG A 41 9.00 -6.23 0.80
CA ARG A 41 10.08 -6.18 1.79
C ARG A 41 10.88 -4.89 1.69
N TYR A 42 11.24 -4.47 0.48
CA TYR A 42 11.94 -3.20 0.24
C TYR A 42 11.12 -2.00 0.74
N SER A 43 9.82 -1.95 0.39
CA SER A 43 8.93 -0.87 0.86
C SER A 43 8.82 -0.83 2.38
N ASN A 44 8.71 -1.99 3.03
CA ASN A 44 8.65 -2.08 4.49
C ASN A 44 9.96 -1.64 5.15
N ALA A 45 11.10 -2.11 4.67
CA ALA A 45 12.42 -1.69 5.17
C ALA A 45 12.65 -0.18 4.97
N ARG A 46 12.24 0.37 3.82
CA ARG A 46 12.31 1.82 3.57
C ARG A 46 11.40 2.61 4.52
N LYS A 47 10.22 2.09 4.88
CA LYS A 47 9.34 2.73 5.88
C LYS A 47 9.95 2.66 7.28
N HIS A 48 10.51 1.52 7.65
CA HIS A 48 11.21 1.29 8.92
C HIS A 48 12.39 2.25 9.09
N ASN A 49 13.24 2.36 8.07
CA ASN A 49 14.42 3.25 8.10
C ASN A 49 14.06 4.75 8.12
N ARG A 50 12.80 5.12 7.86
CA ARG A 50 12.31 6.51 7.99
C ARG A 50 11.77 6.82 9.38
N GLN A 51 11.75 5.86 10.30
CA GLN A 51 11.29 6.05 11.67
C GLN A 51 12.46 6.46 12.56
N SER A 52 12.30 7.54 13.32
CA SER A 52 13.29 7.99 14.29
C SER A 52 13.37 7.04 15.49
N GLY A 53 14.57 6.82 16.00
CA GLY A 53 14.81 5.98 17.19
C GLY A 53 14.83 4.47 16.92
N VAL A 54 14.85 4.05 15.66
CA VAL A 54 14.92 2.66 15.25
C VAL A 54 16.23 2.39 14.52
N SER A 55 16.86 1.23 14.78
CA SER A 55 18.08 0.83 14.09
C SER A 55 17.80 0.61 12.60
N PRO A 56 18.63 1.17 11.69
CA PRO A 56 18.48 0.97 10.26
C PRO A 56 18.57 -0.51 9.88
N VAL A 57 17.71 -0.94 8.97
CA VAL A 57 17.75 -2.27 8.35
C VAL A 57 18.37 -2.13 6.97
N GLU A 58 19.48 -2.84 6.76
CA GLU A 58 20.12 -2.94 5.46
C GLU A 58 19.31 -3.84 4.51
N VAL A 59 19.21 -3.44 3.24
CA VAL A 59 18.58 -4.24 2.19
C VAL A 59 19.61 -4.44 1.07
N PRO A 60 20.12 -5.67 0.85
CA PRO A 60 21.22 -5.90 -0.09
C PRO A 60 20.95 -5.43 -1.53
N TYR A 61 19.68 -5.50 -1.96
CA TYR A 61 19.21 -5.13 -3.30
C TYR A 61 18.57 -3.73 -3.35
N ALA A 62 18.85 -2.85 -2.37
CA ALA A 62 18.24 -1.52 -2.29
C ALA A 62 18.57 -0.65 -3.51
N GLU A 63 19.82 -0.67 -3.95
CA GLU A 63 20.28 0.13 -5.09
C GLU A 63 19.60 -0.29 -6.39
N GLU A 64 19.50 -1.59 -6.63
CA GLU A 64 18.84 -2.16 -7.81
C GLU A 64 17.36 -1.76 -7.84
N MET A 65 16.68 -1.82 -6.69
CA MET A 65 15.28 -1.39 -6.56
C MET A 65 15.10 0.11 -6.79
N SER A 66 16.09 0.93 -6.41
CA SER A 66 16.09 2.36 -6.68
C SER A 66 16.26 2.65 -8.18
N LYS A 67 17.21 1.96 -8.84
CA LYS A 67 17.42 2.06 -10.30
C LYS A 67 16.15 1.70 -11.07
N LEU A 68 15.49 0.60 -10.71
CA LEU A 68 14.22 0.18 -11.35
C LEU A 68 13.09 1.20 -11.17
N ALA A 69 13.07 1.93 -10.04
CA ALA A 69 12.05 2.94 -9.76
C ALA A 69 12.32 4.28 -10.48
N ALA A 70 13.59 4.59 -10.77
CA ALA A 70 13.98 5.81 -11.45
C ALA A 70 13.64 5.78 -12.96
N VAL A 71 13.55 4.59 -13.55
CA VAL A 71 13.18 4.46 -14.98
C VAL A 71 11.67 4.62 -15.14
N ASP A 72 11.24 5.76 -15.68
CA ASP A 72 9.84 6.00 -16.00
C ASP A 72 9.47 5.36 -17.35
N TYR A 73 8.67 4.29 -17.28
CA TYR A 73 8.11 3.60 -18.45
C TYR A 73 6.63 3.98 -18.71
N SER A 74 6.13 5.08 -18.14
CA SER A 74 4.76 5.53 -18.36
C SER A 74 4.52 5.83 -19.85
N VAL A 75 3.63 5.04 -20.47
CA VAL A 75 3.13 5.33 -21.82
C VAL A 75 1.96 6.28 -21.63
N GLN A 76 2.14 7.54 -22.02
CA GLN A 76 1.05 8.51 -22.13
C GLN A 76 0.09 7.99 -23.21
N VAL A 77 -1.07 7.47 -22.82
CA VAL A 77 -2.16 7.24 -23.77
C VAL A 77 -2.71 8.62 -24.10
N SER A 78 -2.42 9.11 -25.30
CA SER A 78 -3.10 10.30 -25.82
C SER A 78 -4.58 9.95 -25.95
N ALA A 79 -5.39 10.37 -24.97
CA ALA A 79 -6.83 10.26 -25.05
C ALA A 79 -7.30 11.17 -26.19
N SER A 80 -7.54 10.59 -27.37
CA SER A 80 -8.34 11.26 -28.39
C SER A 80 -9.77 11.23 -27.86
N ALA A 81 -10.18 12.34 -27.26
CA ALA A 81 -11.50 12.53 -26.69
C ALA A 81 -12.56 12.54 -27.81
N GLY A 82 -13.06 11.36 -28.17
CA GLY A 82 -14.39 11.26 -28.76
C GLY A 82 -15.42 11.50 -27.67
N GLN A 83 -15.84 12.74 -27.47
CA GLN A 83 -16.97 13.07 -26.60
C GLN A 83 -18.26 12.54 -27.25
N ALA A 84 -18.64 11.31 -26.94
CA ALA A 84 -20.02 10.87 -27.08
C ALA A 84 -20.70 11.07 -25.72
N ASN A 85 -21.38 12.22 -25.60
CA ASN A 85 -22.29 12.53 -24.51
C ASN A 85 -23.48 11.54 -24.57
N VAL A 86 -23.43 10.45 -23.80
CA VAL A 86 -24.59 9.60 -23.60
C VAL A 86 -25.26 10.05 -22.31
N GLN A 87 -26.27 10.91 -22.45
CA GLN A 87 -27.18 11.27 -21.39
C GLN A 87 -27.90 10.00 -20.92
N ALA A 88 -27.74 9.65 -19.64
CA ALA A 88 -28.51 8.59 -19.01
C ALA A 88 -29.94 9.09 -18.75
N SER A 89 -30.84 8.84 -19.71
CA SER A 89 -32.28 8.95 -19.47
C SER A 89 -32.73 7.76 -18.63
N GLY A 90 -33.24 8.06 -17.43
CA GLY A 90 -33.93 7.09 -16.60
C GLY A 90 -35.24 6.66 -17.24
N VAL A 91 -35.49 5.35 -17.23
CA VAL A 91 -36.82 4.80 -17.47
C VAL A 91 -37.02 3.65 -16.47
N ASP A 92 -37.84 3.96 -15.47
CA ASP A 92 -38.61 3.02 -14.65
C ASP A 92 -39.54 2.19 -15.56
N HIS A 93 -39.64 0.88 -15.35
CA HIS A 93 -40.87 0.05 -15.42
C HIS A 93 -40.52 -1.42 -15.08
N GLY A 94 -41.37 -2.03 -14.25
CA GLY A 94 -41.12 -3.28 -13.55
C GLY A 94 -41.71 -4.56 -14.15
N SER A 95 -41.65 -5.60 -13.32
CA SER A 95 -42.31 -6.91 -13.37
C SER A 95 -41.80 -7.90 -14.44
N GLY A 96 -41.47 -9.16 -14.18
CA GLY A 96 -41.49 -10.01 -12.98
C GLY A 96 -41.27 -11.47 -13.42
N ALA A 97 -40.63 -12.29 -12.59
CA ALA A 97 -40.86 -13.75 -12.51
C ALA A 97 -40.07 -14.33 -11.33
N ALA A 98 -40.80 -15.03 -10.48
CA ALA A 98 -40.45 -15.50 -9.15
C ALA A 98 -39.55 -16.75 -9.15
N GLN A 99 -38.77 -16.93 -8.08
CA GLN A 99 -38.90 -18.14 -7.26
C GLN A 99 -38.35 -17.93 -5.85
N GLU A 100 -39.09 -18.49 -4.90
CA GLU A 100 -39.07 -18.30 -3.46
C GLU A 100 -37.94 -19.08 -2.77
N THR A 101 -37.52 -18.62 -1.58
CA THR A 101 -37.54 -19.44 -0.35
C THR A 101 -37.40 -18.51 0.86
N ASP A 102 -38.35 -18.65 1.78
CA ASP A 102 -38.45 -18.05 3.10
C ASP A 102 -37.24 -18.28 4.01
N VAL A 103 -36.85 -17.24 4.75
CA VAL A 103 -36.57 -17.35 6.20
C VAL A 103 -36.69 -15.97 6.87
N ALA A 104 -37.75 -15.85 7.68
CA ALA A 104 -37.88 -15.12 8.95
C ALA A 104 -37.36 -13.68 9.09
N ALA A 105 -38.31 -12.74 9.19
CA ALA A 105 -38.11 -11.33 9.52
C ALA A 105 -38.23 -11.04 11.04
N SER A 106 -37.26 -10.27 11.59
CA SER A 106 -37.44 -9.27 12.67
C SER A 106 -36.11 -8.54 13.00
N PRO A 107 -36.08 -7.35 13.65
CA PRO A 107 -36.20 -6.05 12.98
C PRO A 107 -34.99 -5.09 13.21
N SER A 108 -34.91 -4.09 12.32
CA SER A 108 -34.23 -2.77 12.43
C SER A 108 -32.97 -2.64 13.30
N ALA A 109 -31.79 -2.66 12.68
CA ALA A 109 -30.59 -2.02 13.23
C ALA A 109 -30.46 -0.60 12.67
N SER A 110 -30.78 0.38 13.51
CA SER A 110 -30.60 1.81 13.28
C SER A 110 -29.16 2.11 12.83
N LYS A 111 -29.02 2.81 11.69
CA LYS A 111 -27.73 3.31 11.18
C LYS A 111 -27.17 4.30 12.20
N ARG A 112 -26.15 3.89 12.95
CA ARG A 112 -25.37 4.80 13.80
C ARG A 112 -24.82 5.97 12.94
N PRO A 113 -24.98 7.24 13.36
CA PRO A 113 -24.36 8.35 12.66
C PRO A 113 -22.84 8.22 12.77
N ARG A 114 -22.17 8.05 11.63
CA ARG A 114 -20.71 8.17 11.56
C ARG A 114 -20.41 9.65 11.76
N THR A 115 -19.86 10.01 12.92
CA THR A 115 -19.25 11.32 13.12
C THR A 115 -18.06 11.41 12.17
N SER A 116 -18.29 11.95 10.98
CA SER A 116 -17.23 12.20 10.01
C SER A 116 -16.45 13.42 10.50
N GLN A 117 -15.57 13.22 11.48
CA GLN A 117 -14.53 14.21 11.72
C GLN A 117 -13.82 14.47 10.40
N SER A 118 -13.71 15.75 10.04
CA SER A 118 -12.97 16.17 8.85
C SER A 118 -11.60 15.51 8.87
N LEU A 119 -11.15 15.02 7.71
CA LEU A 119 -9.83 14.41 7.55
C LEU A 119 -8.72 15.32 8.10
N ALA A 120 -8.88 16.64 7.95
CA ALA A 120 -7.95 17.63 8.49
C ALA A 120 -7.84 17.56 10.03
N ASN A 121 -8.97 17.40 10.73
CA ASN A 121 -8.99 17.29 12.19
C ASN A 121 -8.33 15.99 12.66
N VAL A 122 -8.58 14.88 11.94
CA VAL A 122 -7.94 13.58 12.25
C VAL A 122 -6.42 13.69 12.06
N LEU A 123 -5.96 14.32 10.98
CA LEU A 123 -4.53 14.53 10.73
C LEU A 123 -3.87 15.43 11.78
N TRP A 124 -4.55 16.51 12.19
CA TRP A 124 -4.05 17.39 13.24
C TRP A 124 -3.93 16.66 14.59
N MET A 125 -4.92 15.85 14.94
CA MET A 125 -4.91 15.04 16.15
C MET A 125 -3.75 14.03 16.15
N ILE A 126 -3.54 13.31 15.04
CA ILE A 126 -2.39 12.39 14.89
C ILE A 126 -1.06 13.13 15.03
N HIS A 127 -0.94 14.34 14.48
CA HIS A 127 0.28 15.14 14.60
C HIS A 127 0.52 15.54 16.06
N LYS A 128 -0.51 16.03 16.75
CA LYS A 128 -0.46 16.43 18.16
C LYS A 128 -0.05 15.25 19.06
N ASP A 129 -0.70 14.10 18.90
CA ASP A 129 -0.36 12.88 19.67
C ASP A 129 1.10 12.44 19.46
N ARG A 130 1.62 12.62 18.23
CA ARG A 130 3.03 12.29 17.92
C ARG A 130 4.03 13.27 18.49
N GLU A 131 3.68 14.55 18.63
CA GLU A 131 4.50 15.55 19.33
C GLU A 131 4.50 15.26 20.83
N GLU A 132 3.33 15.05 21.44
CA GLU A 132 3.20 14.76 22.87
C GLU A 132 3.93 13.45 23.27
N ALA A 133 3.83 12.40 22.45
CA ALA A 133 4.57 11.17 22.69
C ALA A 133 6.10 11.32 22.54
N ARG A 134 6.58 12.29 21.73
CA ARG A 134 8.01 12.63 21.68
C ARG A 134 8.44 13.38 22.93
N GLU A 135 7.66 14.37 23.34
CA GLU A 135 7.93 15.18 24.53
C GLU A 135 7.93 14.32 25.80
N ARG A 136 6.96 13.41 25.97
CA ARG A 136 6.93 12.50 27.11
C ARG A 136 8.20 11.64 27.20
N ARG A 137 8.62 11.02 26.08
CA ARG A 137 9.86 10.23 26.03
C ARG A 137 11.10 11.07 26.33
N HIS A 138 11.09 12.33 25.91
CA HIS A 138 12.17 13.26 26.22
C HIS A 138 12.22 13.57 27.73
N GLN A 139 11.07 13.86 28.34
CA GLN A 139 10.95 14.14 29.77
C GLN A 139 11.34 12.93 30.63
N GLU A 140 10.84 11.74 30.31
CA GLU A 140 11.21 10.48 30.98
C GLU A 140 12.73 10.25 30.91
N LYS A 141 13.33 10.47 29.73
CA LYS A 141 14.79 10.37 29.56
C LYS A 141 15.53 11.41 30.41
N MET A 142 15.08 12.65 30.45
CA MET A 142 15.73 13.71 31.22
C MET A 142 15.60 13.49 32.74
N ALA A 143 14.46 12.99 33.20
CA ALA A 143 14.26 12.62 34.59
C ALA A 143 15.20 11.48 35.02
N LEU A 144 15.33 10.44 34.19
CA LEU A 144 16.24 9.32 34.46
C LEU A 144 17.71 9.80 34.50
N ILE A 145 18.10 10.67 33.57
CA ILE A 145 19.42 11.31 33.59
C ILE A 145 19.62 12.06 34.91
N GLY A 146 18.66 12.88 35.33
CA GLY A 146 18.73 13.63 36.59
C GLY A 146 18.91 12.72 37.82
N GLN A 147 18.16 11.61 37.90
CA GLN A 147 18.30 10.64 39.00
C GLN A 147 19.70 10.02 39.04
N LEU A 148 20.22 9.59 37.89
CA LEU A 148 21.56 8.98 37.80
C LEU A 148 22.68 9.94 38.21
N PHE A 149 22.53 11.24 37.95
CA PHE A 149 23.51 12.26 38.38
C PHE A 149 23.31 12.68 39.85
N SER A 150 22.11 12.51 40.41
CA SER A 150 21.83 12.79 41.82
C SER A 150 22.29 11.68 42.77
N GLU A 151 22.32 10.42 42.33
CA GLU A 151 22.75 9.28 43.15
C GLU A 151 24.29 9.14 43.27
N LYS A 152 25.04 9.94 42.50
CA LYS A 152 26.51 9.86 42.43
C LYS A 152 27.24 10.89 43.32
N ASN A 153 26.49 11.75 44.01
CA ASN A 153 26.95 12.70 45.03
C ASN A 153 26.40 12.31 46.40
#